data_AF-A0A933G821-F1
#
_entry.id   AF-A0A933G821-F1
#
_cell.length_a   1.000
_cell.length_b   1.000
_cell.length_c   1.000
_cell.angle_alpha   90.00
_cell.angle_beta   90.00
_cell.angle_gamma   90.00
#
_symmetry.space_group_name_H-M   'P 1'
#
loop_
_entity.id
_entity.type
_entity.pdbx_description
1 polymer ?
#
loop_
_entity_poly.entity_id
_entity_poly.type
_entity_poly.pdbx_seq_one_letter_code
_entity_poly.pdbx_strand_id
1 'polypeptide(L)'
;MVSVPLVASLLLVIIGWWPTQARGGPPAIEAMLLAQAVLLGVVYATVLPALRRMLSAGPTERLKLALRAAAQRFVLTLAAAGGAAAAGWVDRQAFLVWIGIGYVVLILAETAALVRWMRCSETKPCS
;
A
#
# COMPACT_ATOMS: atom_id res chain seq x y z
N MET A 1 8.10 7.04 7.93
CA MET A 1 7.58 6.63 6.61
C MET A 1 6.92 5.25 6.66
N VAL A 2 7.53 4.22 7.28
CA VAL A 2 6.98 2.85 7.36
C VAL A 2 5.59 2.77 8.05
N SER A 3 5.31 3.69 8.97
CA SER A 3 4.03 3.75 9.70
C SER A 3 2.87 4.35 8.87
N VAL A 4 3.14 5.08 7.79
CA VAL A 4 2.09 5.74 6.99
C VAL A 4 1.18 4.73 6.27
N PRO A 5 1.70 3.71 5.56
CA PRO A 5 0.89 2.66 4.97
C PRO A 5 0.00 1.93 5.98
N LEU A 6 0.56 1.62 7.16
CA LEU A 6 -0.17 0.90 8.21
C LEU A 6 -1.36 1.72 8.72
N VAL A 7 -1.14 2.99 9.05
CA VAL A 7 -2.20 3.89 9.53
C VAL A 7 -3.27 4.08 8.46
N ALA A 8 -2.87 4.29 7.20
CA ALA A 8 -3.81 4.43 6.09
C ALA A 8 -4.67 3.17 5.90
N SER A 9 -4.08 1.98 5.94
CA SER A 9 -4.81 0.71 5.86
C SER A 9 -5.76 0.51 7.04
N LEU A 10 -5.34 0.82 8.27
CA LEU A 10 -6.21 0.69 9.45
C LEU A 10 -7.42 1.63 9.37
N LEU A 11 -7.20 2.89 9.00
CA LEU A 11 -8.29 3.85 8.79
C LEU A 11 -9.24 3.38 7.70
N LEU A 12 -8.70 2.84 6.60
CA LEU A 12 -9.49 2.35 5.49
C LEU A 12 -10.35 1.15 5.89
N VAL A 13 -9.83 0.23 6.71
CA VAL A 13 -10.61 -0.89 7.27
C VAL A 13 -11.74 -0.38 8.14
N ILE A 14 -11.45 0.56 9.05
CA ILE A 14 -12.45 1.11 9.98
C ILE A 14 -13.59 1.79 9.20
N ILE A 15 -13.25 2.65 8.23
CA ILE A 15 -14.22 3.38 7.41
C ILE A 15 -14.98 2.43 6.47
N GLY A 16 -14.28 1.44 5.92
CA GLY A 16 -14.80 0.47 4.97
C GLY A 16 -15.68 -0.62 5.57
N TRP A 17 -15.57 -0.87 6.87
CA TRP A 17 -16.21 -1.99 7.55
C TRP A 17 -17.74 -1.97 7.42
N TRP A 18 -18.37 -0.87 7.85
CA TRP A 18 -19.83 -0.74 7.85
C TRP A 18 -20.45 -0.87 6.45
N PRO A 19 -19.99 -0.15 5.41
CA PRO A 19 -20.57 -0.28 4.08
C PRO A 19 -20.31 -1.65 3.44
N THR A 20 -19.19 -2.32 3.78
CA THR A 20 -18.90 -3.68 3.29
C THR A 20 -19.84 -4.69 3.93
N GLN A 21 -20.01 -4.62 5.25
CA GLN A 21 -20.96 -5.48 5.98
C GLN A 21 -22.37 -5.31 5.44
N ALA A 22 -22.81 -4.07 5.23
CA ALA A 22 -24.17 -3.77 4.80
C ALA A 22 -24.50 -4.29 3.39
N ARG A 23 -23.52 -4.37 2.48
CA ARG A 23 -23.75 -4.77 1.08
C ARG A 23 -23.41 -6.22 0.76
N GLY A 24 -22.37 -6.77 1.39
CA GLY A 24 -21.85 -8.10 1.04
C GLY A 24 -21.76 -9.07 2.21
N GLY A 25 -22.10 -8.64 3.43
CA GLY A 25 -22.07 -9.49 4.61
C GLY A 25 -20.65 -9.98 4.98
N PRO A 26 -20.58 -11.06 5.78
CA PRO A 26 -19.30 -11.59 6.28
C PRO A 26 -18.26 -11.96 5.21
N PRO A 27 -18.62 -12.62 4.08
CA PRO A 27 -17.63 -12.97 3.04
C PRO A 27 -16.96 -11.76 2.40
N ALA A 28 -17.68 -10.64 2.25
CA ALA A 28 -17.12 -9.41 1.71
C ALA A 28 -16.14 -8.74 2.69
N ILE A 29 -16.36 -8.88 4.00
CA ILE A 29 -15.41 -8.44 5.02
C ILE A 29 -14.13 -9.27 4.96
N GLU A 30 -14.24 -10.60 4.88
CA GLU A 30 -13.08 -11.47 4.76
C GLU A 30 -12.25 -11.10 3.51
N ALA A 31 -12.93 -10.83 2.40
CA ALA A 31 -12.31 -10.32 1.17
C ALA A 31 -11.60 -8.97 1.38
N MET A 32 -12.23 -8.03 2.10
CA MET A 32 -11.62 -6.74 2.44
C MET A 32 -10.35 -6.92 3.30
N LEU A 33 -10.44 -7.72 4.36
CA LEU A 33 -9.32 -7.96 5.28
C LEU A 33 -8.16 -8.65 4.57
N LEU A 34 -8.45 -9.65 3.73
CA LEU A 34 -7.44 -10.32 2.92
C LEU A 34 -6.79 -9.35 1.92
N ALA A 35 -7.57 -8.48 1.26
CA ALA A 35 -7.03 -7.46 0.37
C ALA A 35 -6.05 -6.53 1.10
N GLN A 36 -6.38 -6.10 2.31
CA GLN A 36 -5.50 -5.26 3.13
C GLN A 36 -4.23 -6.01 3.57
N ALA A 37 -4.37 -7.27 3.96
CA ALA A 37 -3.22 -8.11 4.32
C ALA A 37 -2.25 -8.28 3.14
N VAL A 38 -2.79 -8.54 1.94
CA VAL A 38 -2.00 -8.64 0.70
C VAL A 38 -1.28 -7.32 0.40
N LEU A 39 -2.00 -6.19 0.43
CA LEU A 39 -1.42 -4.87 0.18
C LEU A 39 -0.30 -4.54 1.18
N LEU A 40 -0.54 -4.75 2.47
CA LEU A 40 0.48 -4.52 3.49
C LEU A 40 1.68 -5.43 3.29
N GLY A 41 1.46 -6.73 3.06
CA GLY A 41 2.55 -7.69 2.80
C GLY A 41 3.44 -7.26 1.63
N VAL A 42 2.83 -6.87 0.52
CA VAL A 42 3.55 -6.37 -0.66
C VAL A 42 4.29 -5.05 -0.39
N VAL A 43 3.68 -4.13 0.35
CA VAL A 43 4.30 -2.86 0.73
C VAL A 43 5.51 -3.09 1.63
N TYR A 44 5.40 -3.92 2.66
CA TYR A 44 6.54 -4.25 3.52
C TYR A 44 7.64 -4.98 2.75
N ALA A 45 7.29 -5.89 1.84
CA ALA A 45 8.24 -6.61 1.00
C ALA A 45 9.03 -5.68 0.06
N THR A 46 8.43 -4.55 -0.38
CA THR A 46 9.05 -3.63 -1.33
C THR A 46 9.73 -2.43 -0.66
N VAL A 47 9.12 -1.86 0.38
CA VAL A 47 9.58 -0.64 1.05
C VAL A 47 10.80 -0.90 1.92
N LEU A 48 10.87 -2.01 2.67
CA LEU A 48 12.05 -2.31 3.50
C LEU A 48 13.36 -2.36 2.69
N PRO A 49 13.46 -3.16 1.61
CA PRO A 49 14.70 -3.22 0.84
C PRO A 49 14.99 -1.90 0.12
N ALA A 50 13.96 -1.17 -0.33
CA ALA A 50 14.13 0.15 -0.93
C ALA A 50 14.72 1.15 0.07
N LEU A 51 14.19 1.23 1.29
CA LEU A 51 14.69 2.11 2.34
C LEU A 51 16.14 1.80 2.70
N ARG A 52 16.49 0.50 2.86
CA ARG A 52 17.88 0.09 3.14
C ARG A 52 18.85 0.60 2.07
N ARG A 53 18.47 0.56 0.79
CA ARG A 53 19.29 1.07 -0.32
C ARG A 53 19.31 2.60 -0.41
N MET A 54 18.24 3.27 -0.02
CA MET A 54 18.15 4.74 -0.04
C MET A 54 19.04 5.42 1.00
N LEU A 55 19.30 4.76 2.14
CA LEU A 55 20.13 5.31 3.22
C LEU A 55 21.54 5.68 2.74
N SER A 56 22.14 4.88 1.85
CA SER A 56 23.48 5.08 1.31
C SER A 56 23.51 5.78 -0.05
N ALA A 57 22.35 6.06 -0.66
CA ALA A 57 22.27 6.57 -2.02
C ALA A 57 22.22 8.10 -2.07
N GLY A 58 22.76 8.69 -3.15
CA GLY A 58 22.66 10.13 -3.44
C GLY A 58 21.25 10.57 -3.87
N PRO A 59 20.95 11.88 -3.92
CA PRO A 59 19.59 12.40 -4.17
C PRO A 59 18.94 11.88 -5.45
N THR A 60 19.67 11.88 -6.58
CA THR A 60 19.16 11.41 -7.88
C THR A 60 18.93 9.90 -7.88
N GLU A 61 19.76 9.13 -7.17
CA GLU A 61 19.60 7.68 -7.06
C GLU A 61 18.42 7.30 -6.17
N ARG A 62 18.14 8.06 -5.11
CA ARG A 62 16.96 7.88 -4.26
C ARG A 62 15.67 7.97 -5.07
N LEU A 63 15.56 8.92 -6.00
CA LEU A 63 14.40 9.04 -6.88
C LEU A 63 14.25 7.82 -7.81
N LYS A 64 15.35 7.36 -8.43
CA LYS A 64 15.35 6.16 -9.28
C LYS A 64 14.95 4.91 -8.49
N LEU A 65 15.47 4.76 -7.26
CA LEU A 65 15.11 3.67 -6.36
C LEU A 65 13.64 3.73 -5.95
N ALA A 66 13.10 4.92 -5.69
CA ALA A 66 11.68 5.11 -5.34
C ALA A 66 10.77 4.71 -6.51
N LEU A 67 11.06 5.17 -7.72
CA LEU A 67 10.31 4.80 -8.92
C LEU A 67 10.37 3.30 -9.20
N ARG A 68 11.56 2.69 -9.06
CA ARG A 68 11.71 1.24 -9.23
C ARG A 68 10.93 0.46 -8.18
N ALA A 69 10.96 0.88 -6.91
CA ALA A 69 10.20 0.25 -5.85
C ALA A 69 8.69 0.36 -6.08
N ALA A 70 8.20 1.52 -6.55
CA ALA A 70 6.80 1.72 -6.90
C ALA A 70 6.36 0.79 -8.06
N ALA A 71 7.18 0.68 -9.12
CA ALA A 71 6.91 -0.23 -10.24
C ALA A 71 6.92 -1.70 -9.80
N GLN A 72 7.91 -2.11 -9.01
CA GLN A 72 7.99 -3.46 -8.45
C GLN A 72 6.77 -3.78 -7.59
N ARG A 73 6.35 -2.81 -6.76
CA ARG A 73 5.15 -2.97 -5.94
C ARG A 73 3.91 -3.16 -6.78
N PHE A 74 3.71 -2.36 -7.82
CA PHE A 74 2.55 -2.51 -8.70
C PHE A 74 2.46 -3.92 -9.28
N VAL A 75 3.58 -4.43 -9.81
CA VAL A 75 3.65 -5.79 -10.37
C VAL A 75 3.40 -6.85 -9.31
N LEU A 76 4.00 -6.71 -8.12
CA LEU A 76 3.79 -7.66 -7.02
C LEU A 76 2.36 -7.65 -6.50
N THR A 77 1.73 -6.47 -6.38
CA THR A 77 0.32 -6.36 -6.00
C THR A 77 -0.57 -7.05 -7.03
N LEU A 78 -0.33 -6.82 -8.33
CA LEU A 78 -1.07 -7.48 -9.40
C LEU A 78 -0.93 -9.01 -9.35
N ALA A 79 0.30 -9.50 -9.19
CA ALA A 79 0.56 -10.94 -9.11
C ALA A 79 -0.07 -11.56 -7.86
N ALA A 80 0.08 -10.93 -6.69
CA ALA A 80 -0.47 -11.42 -5.44
C ALA A 80 -2.01 -11.37 -5.43
N ALA A 81 -2.60 -10.27 -5.89
CA ALA A 81 -4.05 -10.13 -5.99
C ALA A 81 -4.63 -11.08 -7.04
N GLY A 82 -4.01 -11.19 -8.22
CA GLY A 82 -4.42 -12.14 -9.25
C GLY A 82 -4.34 -13.58 -8.78
N GLY A 83 -3.26 -13.95 -8.08
CA GLY A 83 -3.09 -15.27 -7.48
C GLY A 83 -4.13 -15.58 -6.40
N ALA A 84 -4.36 -14.65 -5.46
CA ALA A 84 -5.37 -14.82 -4.41
C ALA A 84 -6.80 -14.89 -4.98
N ALA A 85 -7.11 -14.07 -5.98
CA ALA A 85 -8.40 -14.09 -6.68
C ALA A 85 -8.64 -15.39 -7.47
N ALA A 86 -7.57 -15.97 -8.03
CA ALA A 86 -7.64 -17.25 -8.74
C ALA A 86 -7.84 -18.43 -7.78
N ALA A 87 -7.26 -18.38 -6.58
CA ALA A 87 -7.37 -19.42 -5.55
C ALA A 87 -8.80 -19.58 -4.99
N GLY A 88 -9.67 -18.58 -5.17
CA GLY A 88 -11.09 -18.67 -4.81
C GLY A 88 -11.35 -18.70 -3.30
N TRP A 89 -10.41 -18.21 -2.48
CA TRP A 89 -10.53 -18.23 -1.01
C TRP A 89 -11.55 -17.24 -0.45
N VAL A 90 -11.91 -16.21 -1.21
CA VAL A 90 -12.81 -15.13 -0.80
C VAL A 90 -13.68 -14.69 -1.98
N ASP A 91 -14.70 -13.87 -1.71
CA ASP A 91 -15.47 -13.21 -2.76
C ASP A 91 -14.55 -12.39 -3.69
N ARG A 92 -14.40 -12.86 -4.93
CA ARG A 92 -13.45 -12.31 -5.90
C ARG A 92 -13.74 -10.84 -6.22
N GLN A 93 -15.02 -10.48 -6.33
CA GLN A 93 -15.41 -9.13 -6.73
C GLN A 93 -15.11 -8.15 -5.60
N ALA A 94 -15.55 -8.45 -4.38
CA ALA A 94 -15.27 -7.65 -3.20
C ALA A 94 -13.75 -7.51 -2.97
N PHE A 95 -13.00 -8.62 -3.11
CA PHE A 95 -11.55 -8.63 -2.95
C PHE A 95 -10.86 -7.68 -3.94
N LEU A 96 -11.15 -7.80 -5.24
CA LEU A 96 -10.51 -6.97 -6.27
C LEU A 96 -10.87 -5.49 -6.14
N VAL A 97 -12.12 -5.18 -5.76
CA VAL A 97 -12.55 -3.81 -5.46
C VAL A 97 -11.74 -3.24 -4.30
N TRP A 98 -11.60 -4.00 -3.20
CA TRP A 98 -10.85 -3.56 -2.04
C TRP A 98 -9.34 -3.45 -2.29
N ILE A 99 -8.77 -4.31 -3.13
CA ILE A 99 -7.40 -4.14 -3.64
C ILE A 99 -7.26 -2.80 -4.36
N GLY A 100 -8.19 -2.48 -5.28
CA GLY A 100 -8.17 -1.21 -6.02
C GLY A 100 -8.26 0.00 -5.11
N ILE A 101 -9.25 0.04 -4.21
CA ILE A 101 -9.44 1.14 -3.25
C ILE A 101 -8.20 1.28 -2.35
N GLY A 102 -7.75 0.17 -1.76
CA GLY A 102 -6.59 0.17 -0.87
C GLY A 102 -5.32 0.64 -1.55
N TYR A 103 -5.08 0.20 -2.79
CA TYR A 103 -3.91 0.61 -3.56
C TYR A 103 -3.90 2.11 -3.87
N VAL A 104 -5.06 2.68 -4.23
CA VAL A 104 -5.20 4.14 -4.46
C VAL A 104 -4.91 4.93 -3.19
N VAL A 105 -5.54 4.56 -2.07
CA VAL A 105 -5.32 5.23 -0.77
C VAL A 105 -3.85 5.16 -0.36
N LEU A 106 -3.20 4.02 -0.59
CA LEU A 106 -1.80 3.81 -0.25
C LEU A 106 -0.86 4.69 -1.10
N ILE A 107 -1.08 4.77 -2.41
CA ILE A 107 -0.32 5.68 -3.30
C ILE A 107 -0.49 7.14 -2.86
N LEU A 108 -1.71 7.56 -2.53
CA LEU A 108 -1.98 8.93 -2.06
C LEU A 108 -1.23 9.21 -0.75
N ALA A 109 -1.32 8.31 0.22
CA ALA A 109 -0.66 8.45 1.50
C ALA A 109 0.88 8.53 1.37
N GLU A 110 1.46 7.70 0.50
CA GLU A 110 2.90 7.74 0.22
C GLU A 110 3.33 8.98 -0.54
N THR A 111 2.56 9.39 -1.54
CA THR A 111 2.85 10.62 -2.30
C THR A 111 2.82 11.83 -1.37
N ALA A 112 1.81 11.91 -0.49
CA ALA A 112 1.72 12.96 0.52
C ALA A 112 2.91 12.93 1.49
N ALA A 113 3.32 11.74 1.95
CA ALA A 113 4.48 11.58 2.83
C ALA A 113 5.79 11.99 2.14
N LEU A 114 5.99 11.63 0.87
CA LEU A 114 7.14 12.01 0.05
C LEU A 114 7.19 13.52 -0.19
N VAL A 115 6.08 14.14 -0.59
CA VAL A 115 5.99 15.58 -0.80
C VAL A 115 6.30 16.34 0.49
N ARG A 116 5.75 15.92 1.62
CA ARG A 116 6.06 16.52 2.93
C ARG A 116 7.54 16.36 3.28
N TRP A 117 8.13 15.20 3.04
CA TRP A 117 9.54 14.95 3.31
C TRP A 117 10.46 15.83 2.45
N MET A 118 10.17 15.97 1.15
CA MET A 118 10.94 16.84 0.23
C MET A 118 10.90 18.30 0.66
N ARG A 119 9.72 18.81 1.04
CA ARG A 119 9.57 20.20 1.54
C ARG A 119 10.36 20.45 2.82
N CYS A 120 10.42 19.47 3.73
CA CYS A 120 11.23 19.58 4.95
C CYS A 120 12.72 19.63 4.63
N SER A 121 13.22 18.80 3.70
CA SER A 121 14.64 18.81 3.33
C SER A 121 15.12 20.11 2.67
N GLU A 122 14.23 20.89 2.06
CA GLU A 122 14.57 22.19 1.46
C GLU A 122 14.59 23.35 2.46
N THR A 123 13.84 23.25 3.57
CA THR A 123 13.63 24.39 4.49
C THR A 123 14.52 24.35 5.74
N LYS A 124 14.84 23.18 6.29
CA LYS A 124 15.86 22.96 7.36
C LYS A 124 16.31 21.50 7.35
N PRO A 125 17.60 21.16 7.53
CA PRO A 125 17.98 19.77 7.78
C PRO A 125 17.30 19.32 9.08
N CYS A 126 16.34 18.40 8.98
CA CYS A 126 15.70 17.82 10.15
C CYS A 126 16.73 16.92 10.85
N SER A 127 17.34 17.47 11.91
CA SER A 127 17.99 16.73 12.99
C SER A 127 16.95 16.00 13.84
#